data_AF-A0A523HR06-F1
#
_entry.id   AF-A0A523HR06-F1
#
_cell.length_a   1.000
_cell.length_b   1.000
_cell.length_c   1.000
_cell.angle_alpha   90.00
_cell.angle_beta   90.00
_cell.angle_gamma   90.00
#
_symmetry.space_group_name_H-M   'P 1'
#
loop_
_entity.id
_entity.type
_entity.pdbx_description
1 polymer ?
#
loop_
_entity_poly.entity_id
_entity_poly.type
_entity_poly.pdbx_seq_one_letter_code
_entity_poly.pdbx_strand_id
1 'polypeptide(L)'
;MQQPERPLADSQSEPSGKGPAKEIAEDRLEKNKEQTAEDLSGVVSSESNRSMDRTYLVSAIEPTSFTRPETRLDLAVPATVKIPISKKERKMFRKKIRKWTQDFHKLDLQDSKLVWRHKGQEYSATFQRFLARSNTDIEQVVVKIETEENGIAFATEMRMKRLAFSSFAQFVDFWDPWVAVHDDVLEGRFHTNSRINILDSRGVKPKFYGKVTTASFDINTTSRRPFFEDKEIFVGGLETGVKVIKLPKRFRPFLEDSTITAEQVHRFDTETRIAFHADGSYSWQTIGSEEPPQRQPLSKKGAYYIIGPRKKKLHIKGIVNGKVLVYSPGKIIIDDDLTYASHPEASNLADDYLGIVSDTDVEIAHPSVTGPGDLHIYASIYAKRRFVVRHLKGRGDDTLLIYGSLSAGSISATEPRYGTRIRFDKRLEMSRPPGFPMTDRYEVSEWDGKWEVQRN
;
A
#
# COMPACT_ATOMS: atom_id res chain seq x y z
N MET A 1 -55.06 -47.65 7.19
CA MET A 1 -54.34 -47.82 8.47
C MET A 1 -53.36 -46.66 8.60
N GLN A 2 -53.25 -45.94 9.71
CA GLN A 2 -54.15 -45.84 10.87
C GLN A 2 -53.91 -44.46 11.53
N GLN A 3 -54.89 -43.92 12.27
CA GLN A 3 -54.79 -42.59 12.90
C GLN A 3 -54.22 -42.68 14.35
N PRO A 4 -54.01 -41.55 15.07
CA PRO A 4 -52.90 -41.42 16.03
C PRO A 4 -53.34 -41.53 17.50
N GLU A 5 -52.38 -41.34 18.42
CA GLU A 5 -52.68 -41.04 19.83
C GLU A 5 -52.04 -39.73 20.31
N ARG A 6 -52.87 -38.91 20.98
CA ARG A 6 -52.56 -38.01 22.10
C ARG A 6 -53.48 -38.44 23.24
N PRO A 7 -53.05 -38.38 24.51
CA PRO A 7 -53.60 -37.37 25.45
C PRO A 7 -52.57 -36.92 26.52
N LEU A 8 -52.79 -35.98 27.47
CA LEU A 8 -53.78 -34.91 27.73
C LEU A 8 -53.19 -33.92 28.78
N ALA A 9 -53.67 -32.65 28.78
CA ALA A 9 -53.86 -31.75 29.96
C ALA A 9 -52.66 -31.39 30.91
N ASP A 10 -52.66 -30.29 31.68
CA ASP A 10 -53.58 -29.14 31.92
C ASP A 10 -52.75 -27.81 32.00
N SER A 11 -53.21 -26.61 31.59
CA SER A 11 -54.06 -25.63 32.32
C SER A 11 -53.46 -25.17 33.67
N GLN A 12 -53.36 -23.88 34.06
CA GLN A 12 -53.79 -22.55 33.54
C GLN A 12 -53.01 -21.43 34.32
N SER A 13 -53.05 -20.10 34.13
CA SER A 13 -53.65 -19.13 33.16
C SER A 13 -52.99 -17.73 33.35
N GLU A 14 -53.32 -16.72 32.52
CA GLU A 14 -53.16 -15.28 32.85
C GLU A 14 -54.47 -14.72 33.47
N PRO A 15 -54.46 -13.52 34.12
CA PRO A 15 -54.79 -12.30 33.37
C PRO A 15 -54.02 -11.02 33.79
N SER A 16 -54.27 -9.92 33.05
CA SER A 16 -53.59 -8.62 33.17
C SER A 16 -54.19 -7.65 34.22
N GLY A 17 -53.42 -6.61 34.57
CA GLY A 17 -53.87 -5.44 35.36
C GLY A 17 -53.09 -4.17 34.98
N LYS A 18 -53.76 -3.00 34.96
CA LYS A 18 -53.18 -1.72 34.50
C LYS A 18 -53.19 -0.63 35.58
N GLY A 19 -52.02 -0.06 35.89
CA GLY A 19 -51.86 1.25 36.55
C GLY A 19 -52.37 1.35 38.00
N PRO A 20 -52.43 2.57 38.60
CA PRO A 20 -52.08 3.89 38.05
C PRO A 20 -50.68 4.37 38.49
N ALA A 21 -50.48 5.69 38.61
CA ALA A 21 -49.18 6.34 38.82
C ALA A 21 -49.13 7.21 40.11
N LYS A 22 -47.99 7.90 40.30
CA LYS A 22 -47.63 9.01 41.22
C LYS A 22 -46.88 8.69 42.54
N GLU A 23 -45.83 9.49 42.75
CA GLU A 23 -45.56 10.27 43.98
C GLU A 23 -45.01 9.56 45.24
N ILE A 24 -43.68 9.36 45.27
CA ILE A 24 -42.81 9.84 46.36
C ILE A 24 -41.57 10.48 45.71
N ALA A 25 -41.04 11.56 46.29
CA ALA A 25 -39.84 12.27 45.84
C ALA A 25 -38.76 12.29 46.95
N GLU A 26 -37.63 12.95 46.68
CA GLU A 26 -36.73 13.55 47.69
C GLU A 26 -36.13 12.63 48.78
N ASP A 27 -35.00 11.97 48.44
CA ASP A 27 -33.82 11.96 49.32
C ASP A 27 -32.54 11.79 48.47
N ARG A 28 -31.39 12.20 49.01
CA ARG A 28 -30.00 11.95 48.52
C ARG A 28 -29.58 12.62 47.22
N LEU A 29 -29.69 13.96 47.16
CA LEU A 29 -28.78 14.78 46.35
C LEU A 29 -28.00 15.83 47.15
N GLU A 30 -27.81 15.63 48.46
CA GLU A 30 -27.08 16.58 49.31
C GLU A 30 -26.15 15.90 50.34
N LYS A 31 -24.89 15.67 49.91
CA LYS A 31 -23.69 15.62 50.77
C LYS A 31 -22.43 15.53 49.90
N ASN A 32 -21.32 16.06 50.42
CA ASN A 32 -19.99 16.12 49.80
C ASN A 32 -19.79 17.19 48.71
N LYS A 33 -20.18 18.43 49.04
CA LYS A 33 -19.30 19.60 48.84
C LYS A 33 -18.91 20.15 50.22
N GLU A 34 -17.87 20.96 50.24
CA GLU A 34 -17.42 21.80 51.38
C GLU A 34 -17.04 21.06 52.66
N GLN A 35 -15.83 20.51 52.66
CA GLN A 35 -14.88 20.86 53.73
C GLN A 35 -13.43 20.90 53.19
N THR A 36 -12.76 22.03 53.41
CA THR A 36 -11.30 22.28 53.52
C THR A 36 -10.35 21.31 52.78
N ALA A 37 -9.51 21.71 51.82
CA ALA A 37 -9.13 23.07 51.38
C ALA A 37 -8.54 23.98 52.47
N GLU A 38 -7.52 23.50 53.20
CA GLU A 38 -6.39 24.33 53.67
C GLU A 38 -5.23 23.43 54.17
N ASP A 39 -4.24 23.16 53.30
CA ASP A 39 -2.81 23.30 53.64
C ASP A 39 -1.93 23.24 52.37
N LEU A 40 -0.82 23.99 52.33
CA LEU A 40 0.02 24.18 51.13
C LEU A 40 1.51 24.16 51.44
N SER A 41 2.23 23.08 51.06
CA SER A 41 3.70 23.12 50.86
C SER A 41 4.24 21.92 50.06
N GLY A 42 5.19 22.15 49.14
CA GLY A 42 5.83 21.12 48.28
C GLY A 42 5.03 20.80 47.00
N VAL A 43 5.35 21.24 45.76
CA VAL A 43 6.64 21.36 45.04
C VAL A 43 7.29 19.96 44.91
N VAL A 44 7.45 19.36 43.72
CA VAL A 44 7.79 19.90 42.38
C VAL A 44 6.80 19.47 41.27
N SER A 45 6.57 20.33 40.27
CA SER A 45 5.85 20.01 39.02
C SER A 45 6.81 19.66 37.86
N SER A 46 6.37 18.77 36.96
CA SER A 46 7.16 18.34 35.78
C SER A 46 6.42 18.52 34.44
N GLU A 47 5.38 19.36 34.39
CA GLU A 47 4.69 19.76 33.15
C GLU A 47 5.39 20.93 32.43
N SER A 48 6.63 20.71 31.97
CA SER A 48 7.41 21.76 31.28
C SER A 48 8.33 21.24 30.18
N ASN A 49 7.83 20.39 29.26
CA ASN A 49 8.61 19.99 28.08
C ASN A 49 7.78 19.61 26.83
N ARG A 50 6.62 20.26 26.61
CA ARG A 50 5.70 19.91 25.50
C ARG A 50 5.26 21.08 24.61
N SER A 51 6.01 22.19 24.62
CA SER A 51 5.70 23.42 23.85
C SER A 51 6.86 24.00 23.03
N MET A 52 8.04 23.37 23.00
CA MET A 52 9.17 23.77 22.14
C MET A 52 9.46 22.73 21.05
N ASP A 53 8.66 22.72 19.98
CA ASP A 53 9.07 22.16 18.66
C ASP A 53 8.08 22.53 17.52
N ARG A 54 7.65 23.80 17.45
CA ARG A 54 6.64 24.26 16.47
C ARG A 54 6.99 25.55 15.70
N THR A 55 8.23 26.02 15.76
CA THR A 55 8.59 27.38 15.27
C THR A 55 9.89 27.46 14.45
N TYR A 56 10.17 26.47 13.59
CA TYR A 56 11.26 26.55 12.59
C TYR A 56 10.85 25.95 11.24
N LEU A 57 10.07 26.69 10.44
CA LEU A 57 9.75 26.29 9.06
C LEU A 57 9.46 27.43 8.06
N VAL A 58 9.97 28.65 8.31
CA VAL A 58 9.91 29.76 7.34
C VAL A 58 11.21 30.60 7.37
N SER A 59 12.13 30.37 6.42
CA SER A 59 12.82 31.41 5.62
C SER A 59 14.09 30.90 4.93
N ALA A 60 14.41 31.49 3.76
CA ALA A 60 15.74 31.64 3.17
C ALA A 60 16.66 30.41 2.99
N ILE A 61 16.52 29.71 1.85
CA ILE A 61 17.66 29.21 1.07
C ILE A 61 17.42 29.58 -0.41
N GLU A 62 18.43 30.12 -1.08
CA GLU A 62 18.39 30.50 -2.50
C GLU A 62 18.56 29.30 -3.44
N PRO A 63 18.13 29.38 -4.72
CA PRO A 63 18.28 28.28 -5.67
C PRO A 63 19.74 28.09 -6.12
N THR A 64 20.52 27.31 -5.35
CA THR A 64 21.89 26.92 -5.71
C THR A 64 21.91 26.24 -7.08
N SER A 65 22.59 26.85 -8.04
CA SER A 65 22.67 26.35 -9.41
C SER A 65 23.49 25.05 -9.50
N PHE A 66 22.96 24.05 -10.20
CA PHE A 66 23.64 22.77 -10.44
C PHE A 66 24.87 22.96 -11.34
N THR A 67 26.07 23.05 -10.74
CA THR A 67 27.33 22.86 -11.45
C THR A 67 27.50 21.37 -11.77
N ARG A 68 27.14 21.02 -13.01
CA ARG A 68 27.38 19.69 -13.60
C ARG A 68 28.90 19.43 -13.68
N PRO A 69 29.42 18.32 -13.15
CA PRO A 69 30.84 17.98 -13.32
C PRO A 69 31.14 17.75 -14.81
N GLU A 70 32.25 18.30 -15.29
CA GLU A 70 32.54 18.35 -16.72
C GLU A 70 33.03 17.01 -17.30
N THR A 71 32.47 16.72 -18.47
CA THR A 71 33.19 16.21 -19.66
C THR A 71 34.29 15.18 -19.40
N ARG A 72 33.88 13.91 -19.26
CA ARG A 72 34.70 12.82 -19.78
C ARG A 72 34.69 12.93 -21.31
N LEU A 73 35.84 12.77 -21.97
CA LEU A 73 35.95 12.90 -23.42
C LEU A 73 35.07 11.86 -24.14
N ASP A 74 33.98 12.31 -24.75
CA ASP A 74 33.12 11.48 -25.58
C ASP A 74 33.85 11.08 -26.87
N LEU A 75 34.10 9.79 -27.04
CA LEU A 75 34.36 9.21 -28.36
C LEU A 75 33.11 9.42 -29.22
N ALA A 76 33.23 10.18 -30.30
CA ALA A 76 32.09 10.65 -31.08
C ALA A 76 31.27 9.51 -31.70
N VAL A 77 30.20 9.12 -31.02
CA VAL A 77 29.16 8.23 -31.56
C VAL A 77 28.55 8.92 -32.79
N PRO A 78 28.52 8.30 -33.98
CA PRO A 78 27.97 8.93 -35.16
C PRO A 78 26.49 9.23 -34.95
N ALA A 79 26.06 10.45 -35.25
CA ALA A 79 24.71 10.92 -34.95
C ALA A 79 23.64 10.13 -35.71
N THR A 80 22.96 9.21 -35.01
CA THR A 80 21.85 8.41 -35.55
C THR A 80 20.70 9.32 -35.97
N VAL A 81 20.26 9.22 -37.23
CA VAL A 81 19.16 10.03 -37.75
C VAL A 81 17.85 9.60 -37.09
N LYS A 82 17.23 10.51 -36.33
CA LYS A 82 15.97 10.25 -35.61
C LYS A 82 14.77 10.94 -36.27
N ILE A 83 13.80 10.16 -36.75
CA ILE A 83 12.59 10.60 -37.45
C ILE A 83 11.35 10.38 -36.57
N PRO A 84 10.41 11.33 -36.40
CA PRO A 84 9.22 11.12 -35.57
C PRO A 84 8.28 10.01 -36.08
N ILE A 85 7.86 9.10 -35.20
CA ILE A 85 6.86 8.05 -35.51
C ILE A 85 5.49 8.69 -35.69
N SER A 86 4.72 8.31 -36.73
CA SER A 86 3.43 8.94 -36.99
C SER A 86 2.41 8.66 -35.88
N LYS A 87 1.42 9.56 -35.74
CA LYS A 87 0.29 9.36 -34.79
C LYS A 87 -0.47 8.04 -35.01
N LYS A 88 -0.43 7.48 -36.23
CA LYS A 88 -1.09 6.21 -36.59
C LYS A 88 -0.29 5.01 -36.09
N GLU A 89 1.01 4.95 -36.38
CA GLU A 89 1.93 3.94 -35.84
C GLU A 89 2.01 4.01 -34.32
N ARG A 90 2.12 5.21 -33.73
CA ARG A 90 2.20 5.40 -32.27
C ARG A 90 0.98 4.81 -31.55
N LYS A 91 -0.21 4.87 -32.17
CA LYS A 91 -1.44 4.22 -31.69
C LYS A 91 -1.42 2.69 -31.92
N MET A 92 -0.83 2.23 -33.02
CA MET A 92 -0.66 0.81 -33.37
C MET A 92 0.30 0.11 -32.39
N PHE A 93 1.49 0.66 -32.15
CA PHE A 93 2.47 0.14 -31.18
C PHE A 93 1.91 0.12 -29.76
N ARG A 94 1.28 1.20 -29.29
CA ARG A 94 0.59 1.22 -27.99
C ARG A 94 -0.47 0.11 -27.87
N LYS A 95 -1.25 -0.18 -28.93
CA LYS A 95 -2.22 -1.29 -28.95
C LYS A 95 -1.54 -2.66 -28.97
N LYS A 96 -0.44 -2.83 -29.69
CA LYS A 96 0.36 -4.07 -29.77
C LYS A 96 1.02 -4.39 -28.43
N ILE A 97 1.76 -3.45 -27.86
CA ILE A 97 2.42 -3.57 -26.56
C ILE A 97 1.41 -3.87 -25.45
N ARG A 98 0.28 -3.16 -25.40
CA ARG A 98 -0.80 -3.45 -24.44
C ARG A 98 -1.41 -4.84 -24.63
N LYS A 99 -1.28 -5.50 -25.80
CA LYS A 99 -1.63 -6.92 -25.96
C LYS A 99 -0.49 -7.81 -25.47
N TRP A 100 0.76 -7.56 -25.86
CA TRP A 100 1.89 -8.41 -25.49
C TRP A 100 2.12 -8.45 -23.97
N THR A 101 2.09 -7.31 -23.28
CA THR A 101 2.27 -7.27 -21.81
C THR A 101 1.20 -8.04 -21.03
N GLN A 102 0.04 -8.31 -21.63
CA GLN A 102 -1.00 -9.15 -21.02
C GLN A 102 -0.60 -10.63 -20.99
N ASP A 103 0.31 -11.06 -21.86
CA ASP A 103 0.76 -12.43 -22.08
C ASP A 103 2.28 -12.63 -21.88
N PHE A 104 3.02 -11.61 -21.43
CA PHE A 104 4.45 -11.70 -21.05
C PHE A 104 4.76 -12.87 -20.10
N HIS A 105 3.80 -13.27 -19.25
CA HIS A 105 3.90 -14.44 -18.37
C HIS A 105 3.80 -15.82 -19.08
N LYS A 106 3.68 -15.83 -20.42
CA LYS A 106 3.63 -17.01 -21.30
C LYS A 106 4.70 -16.98 -22.40
N LEU A 107 5.39 -15.85 -22.56
CA LEU A 107 6.48 -15.69 -23.53
C LEU A 107 7.79 -15.99 -22.81
N ASP A 108 8.69 -16.72 -23.47
CA ASP A 108 10.08 -16.74 -23.04
C ASP A 108 10.75 -15.44 -23.51
N LEU A 109 10.87 -14.48 -22.60
CA LEU A 109 11.28 -13.11 -22.89
C LEU A 109 12.81 -12.92 -23.01
N GLN A 110 13.62 -13.99 -23.04
CA GLN A 110 15.05 -13.86 -23.33
C GLN A 110 15.32 -13.70 -24.83
N ASP A 111 14.64 -14.48 -25.69
CA ASP A 111 14.86 -14.50 -27.15
C ASP A 111 13.56 -14.38 -27.99
N SER A 112 12.45 -13.94 -27.37
CA SER A 112 11.18 -13.72 -28.10
C SER A 112 11.33 -12.70 -29.23
N LYS A 113 11.09 -13.12 -30.48
CA LYS A 113 10.86 -12.24 -31.64
C LYS A 113 9.41 -12.40 -32.15
N LEU A 114 8.66 -11.30 -32.20
CA LEU A 114 7.28 -11.26 -32.68
C LEU A 114 7.18 -10.44 -33.98
N VAL A 115 6.84 -11.10 -35.08
CA VAL A 115 6.65 -10.47 -36.41
C VAL A 115 5.16 -10.20 -36.67
N TRP A 116 4.84 -9.09 -37.35
CA TRP A 116 3.50 -8.83 -37.87
C TRP A 116 3.48 -7.85 -39.04
N ARG A 117 2.47 -7.95 -39.90
CA ARG A 117 2.17 -6.96 -40.95
C ARG A 117 1.11 -5.95 -40.50
N HIS A 118 1.25 -4.71 -40.96
CA HIS A 118 0.23 -3.66 -40.84
C HIS A 118 0.26 -2.78 -42.09
N LYS A 119 -0.78 -2.89 -42.94
CA LYS A 119 -0.92 -2.17 -44.23
C LYS A 119 0.22 -2.46 -45.23
N GLY A 120 0.45 -3.74 -45.52
CA GLY A 120 1.58 -4.18 -46.36
C GLY A 120 2.89 -4.23 -45.58
N GLN A 121 3.24 -3.15 -44.90
CA GLN A 121 4.47 -3.01 -44.13
C GLN A 121 4.64 -4.10 -43.05
N GLU A 122 5.82 -4.71 -42.98
CA GLU A 122 6.19 -5.72 -41.99
C GLU A 122 7.03 -5.12 -40.86
N TYR A 123 6.73 -5.54 -39.63
CA TYR A 123 7.38 -5.10 -38.41
C TYR A 123 7.79 -6.32 -37.61
N SER A 124 8.90 -6.24 -36.89
CA SER A 124 9.25 -7.18 -35.84
C SER A 124 9.48 -6.48 -34.51
N ALA A 125 9.31 -7.20 -33.40
CA ALA A 125 9.65 -6.74 -32.07
C ALA A 125 10.46 -7.82 -31.35
N THR A 126 11.63 -7.45 -30.83
CA THR A 126 12.41 -8.29 -29.92
C THR A 126 12.25 -7.77 -28.49
N PHE A 127 12.33 -8.69 -27.52
CA PHE A 127 12.19 -8.40 -26.10
C PHE A 127 13.46 -8.80 -25.39
N GLN A 128 14.04 -7.91 -24.59
CA GLN A 128 15.19 -8.20 -23.74
C GLN A 128 14.81 -7.95 -22.29
N ARG A 129 14.78 -9.03 -21.49
CA ARG A 129 14.38 -8.99 -20.08
C ARG A 129 15.59 -8.73 -19.17
N PHE A 130 15.51 -7.67 -18.37
CA PHE A 130 16.47 -7.31 -17.34
C PHE A 130 15.86 -7.59 -15.96
N LEU A 131 16.37 -8.62 -15.30
CA LEU A 131 15.96 -8.96 -13.93
C LEU A 131 16.42 -7.86 -12.95
N ALA A 132 15.70 -7.75 -11.83
CA ALA A 132 16.09 -6.94 -10.69
C ALA A 132 17.50 -7.33 -10.21
N ARG A 133 18.41 -6.36 -10.06
CA ARG A 133 19.81 -6.60 -9.65
C ARG A 133 20.00 -6.50 -8.14
N SER A 134 19.07 -5.85 -7.45
CA SER A 134 18.95 -5.81 -6.00
C SER A 134 17.58 -6.27 -5.52
N ASN A 135 17.48 -6.60 -4.24
CA ASN A 135 16.21 -6.92 -3.58
C ASN A 135 15.19 -5.77 -3.56
N THR A 136 15.61 -4.52 -3.79
CA THR A 136 14.75 -3.33 -3.94
C THR A 136 14.50 -2.90 -5.39
N ASP A 137 15.19 -3.51 -6.37
CA ASP A 137 15.05 -3.16 -7.78
C ASP A 137 13.72 -3.62 -8.38
N ILE A 138 13.30 -2.94 -9.45
CA ILE A 138 12.19 -3.32 -10.31
C ILE A 138 12.72 -3.99 -11.60
N GLU A 139 12.10 -5.11 -11.97
CA GLU A 139 12.34 -5.81 -13.24
C GLU A 139 11.98 -4.93 -14.45
N GLN A 140 12.84 -4.90 -15.47
CA GLN A 140 12.63 -4.15 -16.71
C GLN A 140 12.59 -5.06 -17.94
N VAL A 141 11.89 -4.60 -18.98
CA VAL A 141 11.90 -5.20 -20.33
C VAL A 141 12.16 -4.10 -21.33
N VAL A 142 13.20 -4.26 -22.13
CA VAL A 142 13.44 -3.41 -23.31
C VAL A 142 12.76 -4.07 -24.50
N VAL A 143 11.99 -3.29 -25.27
CA VAL A 143 11.33 -3.73 -26.50
C VAL A 143 11.90 -2.94 -27.65
N LYS A 144 12.69 -3.60 -28.52
CA LYS A 144 13.16 -3.01 -29.78
C LYS A 144 12.15 -3.38 -30.86
N ILE A 145 11.55 -2.38 -31.50
CA ILE A 145 10.67 -2.57 -32.66
C ILE A 145 11.46 -2.19 -33.91
N GLU A 146 11.41 -3.01 -34.95
CA GLU A 146 12.15 -2.84 -36.20
C GLU A 146 11.24 -3.02 -37.42
N THR A 147 11.52 -2.28 -38.50
CA THR A 147 10.80 -2.36 -39.78
C THR A 147 11.71 -1.87 -40.93
N GLU A 148 11.42 -2.24 -42.18
CA GLU A 148 12.23 -1.86 -43.34
C GLU A 148 11.34 -1.26 -44.45
N GLU A 149 11.51 0.02 -44.77
CA GLU A 149 10.72 0.72 -45.80
C GLU A 149 11.67 1.22 -46.91
N ASN A 150 11.40 0.84 -48.16
CA ASN A 150 12.20 1.18 -49.33
C ASN A 150 13.71 0.83 -49.23
N GLY A 151 14.05 -0.29 -48.58
CA GLY A 151 15.44 -0.73 -48.37
C GLY A 151 16.15 -0.05 -47.20
N ILE A 152 15.45 0.82 -46.44
CA ILE A 152 15.97 1.51 -45.27
C ILE A 152 15.42 0.85 -44.01
N ALA A 153 16.32 0.39 -43.13
CA ALA A 153 15.94 -0.20 -41.84
C ALA A 153 15.73 0.89 -40.77
N PHE A 154 14.62 0.78 -40.05
CA PHE A 154 14.22 1.68 -38.96
C PHE A 154 14.03 0.89 -37.66
N ALA A 155 14.46 1.44 -36.53
CA ALA A 155 14.20 0.87 -35.20
C ALA A 155 13.74 1.90 -34.18
N THR A 156 13.00 1.46 -33.16
CA THR A 156 12.63 2.30 -32.01
C THR A 156 12.69 1.46 -30.73
N GLU A 157 13.28 2.01 -29.67
CA GLU A 157 13.38 1.35 -28.38
C GLU A 157 12.30 1.86 -27.41
N MET A 158 11.68 0.94 -26.69
CA MET A 158 10.73 1.24 -25.62
C MET A 158 11.15 0.51 -24.35
N ARG A 159 11.42 1.24 -23.26
CA ARG A 159 11.71 0.65 -21.95
C ARG A 159 10.43 0.48 -21.17
N MET A 160 10.30 -0.67 -20.54
CA MET A 160 9.14 -1.03 -19.73
C MET A 160 9.58 -1.46 -18.34
N LYS A 161 8.87 -0.99 -17.31
CA LYS A 161 9.07 -1.44 -15.92
C LYS A 161 7.91 -2.34 -15.50
N ARG A 162 8.21 -3.41 -14.77
CA ARG A 162 7.21 -4.29 -14.16
C ARG A 162 6.70 -3.64 -12.87
N LEU A 163 5.40 -3.44 -12.73
CA LEU A 163 4.86 -2.79 -11.52
C LEU A 163 4.96 -3.73 -10.31
N ALA A 164 5.49 -3.20 -9.21
CA ALA A 164 5.36 -3.84 -7.91
C ALA A 164 3.94 -3.62 -7.37
N PHE A 165 3.49 -4.44 -6.42
CA PHE A 165 2.28 -4.12 -5.65
C PHE A 165 2.47 -2.83 -4.82
N SER A 166 3.71 -2.50 -4.46
CA SER A 166 4.08 -1.24 -3.82
C SER A 166 4.00 -0.02 -4.74
N SER A 167 3.89 -0.19 -6.07
CA SER A 167 3.72 0.91 -7.02
C SER A 167 2.27 1.42 -7.10
N PHE A 168 1.37 0.96 -6.23
CA PHE A 168 0.01 1.46 -6.06
C PHE A 168 -0.14 2.06 -4.66
N ALA A 169 -0.74 3.24 -4.53
CA ALA A 169 -1.14 3.79 -3.23
C ALA A 169 -2.11 2.81 -2.53
N GLN A 170 -3.13 2.35 -3.27
CA GLN A 170 -3.95 1.24 -2.84
C GLN A 170 -4.26 0.26 -3.98
N PHE A 171 -4.17 -1.04 -3.67
CA PHE A 171 -4.65 -2.14 -4.51
C PHE A 171 -5.59 -3.03 -3.67
N VAL A 172 -6.77 -3.36 -4.19
CA VAL A 172 -7.70 -4.30 -3.55
C VAL A 172 -8.24 -5.31 -4.56
N ASP A 173 -7.97 -6.60 -4.36
CA ASP A 173 -8.44 -7.67 -5.27
C ASP A 173 -9.99 -7.75 -5.26
N PHE A 174 -10.57 -8.03 -4.10
CA PHE A 174 -12.02 -8.03 -3.89
C PHE A 174 -12.41 -6.98 -2.84
N TRP A 175 -12.93 -5.84 -3.30
CA TRP A 175 -13.56 -4.84 -2.44
C TRP A 175 -14.76 -5.46 -1.70
N ASP A 176 -14.83 -5.27 -0.38
CA ASP A 176 -15.91 -5.83 0.42
C ASP A 176 -17.22 -5.05 0.15
N PRO A 177 -18.33 -5.70 -0.25
CA PRO A 177 -19.59 -5.03 -0.54
C PRO A 177 -20.15 -4.17 0.60
N TRP A 178 -19.76 -4.42 1.85
CA TRP A 178 -20.21 -3.67 3.04
C TRP A 178 -19.27 -2.53 3.44
N VAL A 179 -18.17 -2.34 2.73
CA VAL A 179 -17.21 -1.25 2.95
C VAL A 179 -17.36 -0.23 1.83
N ALA A 180 -17.43 1.05 2.17
CA ALA A 180 -17.42 2.15 1.21
C ALA A 180 -16.34 3.15 1.59
N VAL A 181 -15.81 3.85 0.58
CA VAL A 181 -14.89 4.97 0.76
C VAL A 181 -15.70 6.22 1.09
N HIS A 182 -15.42 6.93 2.20
CA HIS A 182 -16.21 8.12 2.61
C HIS A 182 -15.38 9.38 2.89
N ASP A 183 -14.70 9.52 4.03
CA ASP A 183 -13.79 10.67 4.29
C ASP A 183 -12.33 10.39 3.86
N ASP A 184 -12.11 9.32 3.10
CA ASP A 184 -10.77 8.86 2.78
C ASP A 184 -10.06 9.74 1.73
N VAL A 185 -8.76 9.96 1.93
CA VAL A 185 -7.89 10.72 1.02
C VAL A 185 -6.76 9.84 0.50
N LEU A 186 -6.67 9.69 -0.83
CA LEU A 186 -5.74 8.79 -1.50
C LEU A 186 -4.88 9.56 -2.51
N GLU A 187 -3.64 9.87 -2.12
CA GLU A 187 -2.61 10.45 -2.97
C GLU A 187 -1.81 9.33 -3.65
N GLY A 188 -2.09 9.05 -4.93
CA GLY A 188 -1.34 8.10 -5.76
C GLY A 188 -2.22 7.08 -6.48
N ARG A 189 -1.59 6.11 -7.15
CA ARG A 189 -2.31 5.19 -8.06
C ARG A 189 -3.25 4.25 -7.30
N PHE A 190 -4.50 4.15 -7.74
CA PHE A 190 -5.48 3.21 -7.16
C PHE A 190 -5.89 2.13 -8.16
N HIS A 191 -6.04 0.89 -7.67
CA HIS A 191 -6.61 -0.20 -8.45
C HIS A 191 -7.52 -1.14 -7.64
N THR A 192 -8.60 -1.63 -8.26
CA THR A 192 -9.31 -2.82 -7.76
C THR A 192 -9.73 -3.78 -8.88
N ASN A 193 -9.71 -5.08 -8.60
CA ASN A 193 -10.20 -6.08 -9.55
C ASN A 193 -11.74 -6.28 -9.49
N SER A 194 -12.41 -5.77 -8.46
CA SER A 194 -13.87 -5.80 -8.33
C SER A 194 -14.50 -4.42 -8.55
N ARG A 195 -15.80 -4.31 -8.29
CA ARG A 195 -16.47 -3.01 -8.16
C ARG A 195 -16.06 -2.36 -6.82
N ILE A 196 -15.79 -1.05 -6.82
CA ILE A 196 -15.60 -0.23 -5.62
C ILE A 196 -16.94 0.37 -5.17
N ASN A 197 -17.13 0.57 -3.87
CA ASN A 197 -18.23 1.35 -3.31
C ASN A 197 -17.73 2.74 -2.87
N ILE A 198 -18.41 3.80 -3.31
CA ILE A 198 -18.22 5.17 -2.83
C ILE A 198 -19.44 5.58 -2.02
N LEU A 199 -19.21 6.10 -0.81
CA LEU A 199 -20.20 6.81 -0.01
C LEU A 199 -19.95 8.31 -0.21
N ASP A 200 -20.95 9.00 -0.72
CA ASP A 200 -21.05 10.46 -0.74
C ASP A 200 -22.25 10.81 0.13
N SER A 201 -22.00 11.45 1.28
CA SER A 201 -23.04 11.76 2.26
C SER A 201 -22.63 12.89 3.21
N ARG A 202 -23.62 13.66 3.68
CA ARG A 202 -23.45 14.77 4.65
C ARG A 202 -22.49 15.88 4.21
N GLY A 203 -22.21 15.99 2.91
CA GLY A 203 -21.23 16.93 2.35
C GLY A 203 -19.77 16.45 2.38
N VAL A 204 -19.52 15.25 2.94
CA VAL A 204 -18.22 14.59 2.95
C VAL A 204 -18.09 13.70 1.71
N LYS A 205 -17.00 13.89 0.96
CA LYS A 205 -16.68 13.25 -0.32
C LYS A 205 -15.21 12.79 -0.32
N PRO A 206 -14.91 11.52 -0.67
CA PRO A 206 -13.54 11.01 -0.67
C PRO A 206 -12.75 11.57 -1.85
N LYS A 207 -11.41 11.59 -1.75
CA LYS A 207 -10.55 12.22 -2.76
C LYS A 207 -9.44 11.31 -3.26
N PHE A 208 -9.47 11.02 -4.55
CA PHE A 208 -8.45 10.26 -5.27
C PHE A 208 -7.64 11.22 -6.17
N TYR A 209 -6.50 11.68 -5.66
CA TYR A 209 -5.62 12.60 -6.40
C TYR A 209 -4.80 11.90 -7.49
N GLY A 210 -4.53 10.61 -7.32
CA GLY A 210 -3.93 9.78 -8.38
C GLY A 210 -4.98 9.02 -9.19
N LYS A 211 -4.55 8.46 -10.33
CA LYS A 211 -5.46 7.77 -11.25
C LYS A 211 -6.09 6.53 -10.62
N VAL A 212 -7.42 6.45 -10.72
CA VAL A 212 -8.24 5.31 -10.28
C VAL A 212 -8.49 4.37 -11.44
N THR A 213 -8.35 3.08 -11.21
CA THR A 213 -8.63 2.03 -12.20
C THR A 213 -9.42 0.88 -11.58
N THR A 214 -10.39 0.32 -12.31
CA THR A 214 -11.11 -0.89 -11.87
C THR A 214 -11.33 -1.86 -13.02
N ALA A 215 -11.20 -3.16 -12.73
CA ALA A 215 -11.55 -4.21 -13.68
C ALA A 215 -13.05 -4.48 -13.79
N SER A 216 -13.87 -3.92 -12.89
CA SER A 216 -15.31 -3.77 -13.12
C SER A 216 -15.56 -2.69 -14.17
N PHE A 217 -16.65 -2.79 -14.92
CA PHE A 217 -17.05 -1.77 -15.89
C PHE A 217 -17.72 -0.53 -15.25
N ASP A 218 -17.99 -0.59 -13.95
CA ASP A 218 -18.88 0.32 -13.23
C ASP A 218 -18.46 0.45 -11.75
N ILE A 219 -19.00 1.46 -11.05
CA ILE A 219 -18.76 1.73 -9.62
C ILE A 219 -20.09 1.81 -8.86
N ASN A 220 -20.12 1.40 -7.59
CA ASN A 220 -21.28 1.66 -6.73
C ASN A 220 -21.12 3.06 -6.12
N THR A 221 -22.18 3.86 -6.15
CA THR A 221 -22.28 5.14 -5.44
C THR A 221 -23.64 5.28 -4.77
N THR A 222 -23.68 5.90 -3.59
CA THR A 222 -24.92 6.24 -2.87
C THR A 222 -25.64 7.44 -3.46
N SER A 223 -24.92 8.38 -4.06
CA SER A 223 -25.49 9.57 -4.67
C SER A 223 -26.13 9.25 -6.01
N ARG A 224 -27.43 9.55 -6.15
CA ARG A 224 -28.13 9.43 -7.43
C ARG A 224 -27.53 10.40 -8.45
N ARG A 225 -27.09 9.90 -9.60
CA ARG A 225 -26.84 10.75 -10.78
C ARG A 225 -28.12 11.55 -11.08
N PRO A 226 -28.03 12.85 -11.38
CA PRO A 226 -26.83 13.59 -11.83
C PRO A 226 -25.91 14.14 -10.73
N PHE A 227 -26.25 14.06 -9.44
CA PHE A 227 -25.55 14.79 -8.36
C PHE A 227 -24.18 14.21 -7.95
N PHE A 228 -23.73 13.12 -8.56
CA PHE A 228 -22.43 12.51 -8.29
C PHE A 228 -21.39 13.04 -9.29
N GLU A 229 -20.51 13.92 -8.82
CA GLU A 229 -19.50 14.57 -9.66
C GLU A 229 -18.20 13.77 -9.69
N ASP A 230 -18.08 12.86 -10.66
CA ASP A 230 -16.90 12.01 -10.90
C ASP A 230 -15.56 12.78 -10.81
N LYS A 231 -15.52 14.07 -11.19
CA LYS A 231 -14.30 14.91 -11.21
C LYS A 231 -13.86 15.45 -9.86
N GLU A 232 -14.77 15.63 -8.90
CA GLU A 232 -14.41 16.10 -7.56
C GLU A 232 -13.77 14.98 -6.73
N ILE A 233 -14.28 13.76 -6.92
CA ILE A 233 -13.83 12.55 -6.23
C ILE A 233 -12.61 11.94 -6.94
N PHE A 234 -12.69 11.75 -8.26
CA PHE A 234 -11.62 11.16 -9.08
C PHE A 234 -10.81 12.24 -9.79
N VAL A 235 -10.14 13.09 -9.01
CA VAL A 235 -9.27 14.19 -9.51
C VAL A 235 -8.19 13.66 -10.46
N GLY A 236 -7.59 12.49 -10.15
CA GLY A 236 -6.63 11.81 -11.04
C GLY A 236 -7.25 11.05 -12.22
N GLY A 237 -8.58 11.07 -12.37
CA GLY A 237 -9.35 10.37 -13.40
C GLY A 237 -9.63 8.89 -13.12
N LEU A 238 -10.74 8.38 -13.66
CA LEU A 238 -11.22 7.00 -13.54
C LEU A 238 -11.12 6.24 -14.88
N GLU A 239 -10.61 5.01 -14.88
CA GLU A 239 -10.69 4.08 -16.02
C GLU A 239 -11.30 2.74 -15.57
N THR A 240 -12.52 2.45 -16.02
CA THR A 240 -13.24 1.19 -15.77
C THR A 240 -12.98 0.16 -16.87
N GLY A 241 -13.29 -1.11 -16.61
CA GLY A 241 -13.15 -2.21 -17.57
C GLY A 241 -11.70 -2.55 -17.95
N VAL A 242 -10.72 -2.18 -17.11
CA VAL A 242 -9.32 -2.61 -17.33
C VAL A 242 -9.17 -4.11 -17.04
N LYS A 243 -8.07 -4.75 -17.48
CA LYS A 243 -7.80 -6.15 -17.13
C LYS A 243 -7.58 -6.29 -15.61
N VAL A 244 -7.96 -7.43 -15.03
CA VAL A 244 -7.62 -7.91 -13.67
C VAL A 244 -6.12 -8.10 -13.45
N ILE A 245 -5.53 -7.51 -12.40
CA ILE A 245 -4.14 -7.73 -11.96
C ILE A 245 -4.09 -8.95 -11.02
N LYS A 246 -3.28 -9.97 -11.33
CA LYS A 246 -3.31 -11.23 -10.57
C LYS A 246 -2.51 -11.16 -9.27
N LEU A 247 -3.12 -11.58 -8.16
CA LEU A 247 -2.42 -11.89 -6.91
C LEU A 247 -1.46 -13.10 -7.08
N PRO A 248 -0.22 -13.04 -6.55
CA PRO A 248 0.68 -14.20 -6.45
C PRO A 248 0.07 -15.39 -5.68
N LYS A 249 -0.03 -16.55 -6.35
CA LYS A 249 -0.57 -17.80 -5.76
C LYS A 249 0.11 -18.19 -4.44
N ARG A 250 1.44 -18.05 -4.39
CA ARG A 250 2.29 -18.27 -3.21
C ARG A 250 3.32 -17.14 -3.17
N PHE A 251 3.42 -16.40 -2.08
CA PHE A 251 4.58 -15.55 -1.85
C PHE A 251 5.76 -16.38 -1.32
N ARG A 252 6.97 -16.05 -1.75
CA ARG A 252 8.20 -16.80 -1.50
C ARG A 252 9.38 -15.81 -1.52
N PRO A 253 9.67 -15.12 -0.39
CA PRO A 253 10.50 -13.90 -0.38
C PRO A 253 11.97 -14.03 -0.82
N PHE A 254 12.49 -15.26 -1.03
CA PHE A 254 13.92 -15.53 -1.20
C PHE A 254 14.29 -16.45 -2.37
N LEU A 255 13.31 -17.02 -3.09
CA LEU A 255 13.55 -18.25 -3.86
C LEU A 255 14.44 -18.11 -5.10
N GLU A 256 14.72 -16.89 -5.53
CA GLU A 256 15.45 -16.56 -6.75
C GLU A 256 16.64 -15.61 -6.46
N ASP A 257 16.95 -15.35 -5.18
CA ASP A 257 18.03 -14.45 -4.75
C ASP A 257 19.06 -15.18 -3.88
N SER A 258 20.13 -15.63 -4.52
CA SER A 258 21.27 -16.30 -3.88
C SER A 258 22.25 -15.35 -3.18
N THR A 259 22.00 -14.03 -3.18
CA THR A 259 22.85 -13.05 -2.50
C THR A 259 22.48 -12.86 -1.03
N ILE A 260 21.31 -13.36 -0.61
CA ILE A 260 20.80 -13.21 0.75
C ILE A 260 21.47 -14.22 1.68
N THR A 261 22.21 -13.73 2.66
CA THR A 261 22.96 -14.57 3.61
C THR A 261 22.15 -14.88 4.87
N ALA A 262 22.60 -15.84 5.68
CA ALA A 262 21.90 -16.26 6.88
C ALA A 262 21.81 -15.12 7.92
N GLU A 263 22.85 -14.28 8.00
CA GLU A 263 22.97 -13.18 8.96
C GLU A 263 21.96 -12.06 8.68
N GLN A 264 21.46 -11.94 7.44
CA GLN A 264 20.40 -11.00 7.05
C GLN A 264 18.99 -11.50 7.42
N VAL A 265 18.84 -12.71 7.96
CA VAL A 265 17.54 -13.40 8.10
C VAL A 265 17.31 -13.89 9.53
N HIS A 266 16.33 -13.32 10.23
CA HIS A 266 15.84 -13.84 11.51
C HIS A 266 14.48 -14.55 11.34
N ARG A 267 14.29 -15.67 12.04
CA ARG A 267 13.11 -16.54 11.97
C ARG A 267 12.53 -16.74 13.36
N PHE A 268 11.21 -16.61 13.48
CA PHE A 268 10.47 -16.87 14.71
C PHE A 268 9.49 -18.04 14.51
N ASP A 269 9.54 -19.03 15.41
CA ASP A 269 8.59 -20.14 15.45
C ASP A 269 7.50 -19.96 16.53
N THR A 270 7.63 -18.94 17.38
CA THR A 270 6.69 -18.54 18.43
C THR A 270 5.85 -17.33 18.02
N GLU A 271 4.79 -17.04 18.78
CA GLU A 271 4.05 -15.78 18.65
C GLU A 271 4.91 -14.68 19.29
N THR A 272 5.30 -13.66 18.52
CA THR A 272 6.39 -12.75 18.90
C THR A 272 5.99 -11.30 18.67
N ARG A 273 6.27 -10.43 19.65
CA ARG A 273 6.23 -8.98 19.50
C ARG A 273 7.61 -8.46 19.15
N ILE A 274 7.68 -7.56 18.16
CA ILE A 274 8.88 -6.91 17.64
C ILE A 274 8.71 -5.39 17.80
N ALA A 275 9.76 -4.71 18.25
CA ALA A 275 9.84 -3.25 18.29
C ALA A 275 11.10 -2.77 17.57
N PHE A 276 10.95 -1.90 16.56
CA PHE A 276 12.05 -1.25 15.85
C PHE A 276 12.50 0.03 16.58
N HIS A 277 13.81 0.30 16.57
CA HIS A 277 14.42 1.43 17.25
C HIS A 277 15.20 2.32 16.28
N ALA A 278 15.15 3.64 16.51
CA ALA A 278 15.75 4.65 15.65
C ALA A 278 17.29 4.52 15.48
N ASP A 279 17.97 3.78 16.34
CA ASP A 279 19.42 3.48 16.26
C ASP A 279 19.78 2.37 15.25
N GLY A 280 18.81 1.86 14.49
CA GLY A 280 19.03 0.78 13.52
C GLY A 280 19.06 -0.60 14.16
N SER A 281 18.38 -0.78 15.29
CA SER A 281 18.19 -2.07 15.95
C SER A 281 16.71 -2.44 16.05
N TYR A 282 16.43 -3.67 16.43
CA TYR A 282 15.10 -4.10 16.85
C TYR A 282 15.22 -5.02 18.07
N SER A 283 14.18 -5.01 18.91
CA SER A 283 14.00 -5.99 19.97
C SER A 283 12.80 -6.89 19.69
N TRP A 284 12.81 -8.08 20.28
CA TRP A 284 11.71 -9.03 20.22
C TRP A 284 11.45 -9.70 21.57
N GLN A 285 10.21 -10.10 21.79
CA GLN A 285 9.79 -10.89 22.95
C GLN A 285 8.77 -11.94 22.51
N THR A 286 8.96 -13.20 22.91
CA THR A 286 7.96 -14.25 22.75
C THR A 286 6.77 -13.96 23.67
N ILE A 287 5.57 -13.88 23.10
CA ILE A 287 4.34 -13.61 23.86
C ILE A 287 4.04 -14.83 24.75
N GLY A 288 3.93 -14.59 26.05
CA GLY A 288 3.78 -15.63 27.07
C GLY A 288 5.10 -16.20 27.61
N SER A 289 6.25 -15.64 27.24
CA SER A 289 7.52 -15.90 27.92
C SER A 289 7.81 -14.84 28.99
N GLU A 290 8.41 -15.25 30.10
CA GLU A 290 8.96 -14.36 31.13
C GLU A 290 10.36 -13.83 30.76
N GLU A 291 10.96 -14.31 29.67
CA GLU A 291 12.25 -13.81 29.19
C GLU A 291 12.21 -12.30 28.89
N PRO A 292 13.28 -11.56 29.25
CA PRO A 292 13.39 -10.15 28.89
C PRO A 292 13.48 -9.97 27.37
N PRO A 293 12.99 -8.85 26.80
CA PRO A 293 13.09 -8.58 25.37
C PRO A 293 14.54 -8.63 24.88
N GLN A 294 14.84 -9.56 23.99
CA GLN A 294 16.13 -9.71 23.34
C GLN A 294 16.27 -8.63 22.24
N ARG A 295 17.49 -8.16 21.94
CA ARG A 295 17.73 -7.02 21.03
C ARG A 295 18.97 -7.23 20.16
N GLN A 296 18.89 -6.86 18.88
CA GLN A 296 20.02 -6.94 17.95
C GLN A 296 19.97 -5.82 16.88
N PRO A 297 21.12 -5.41 16.32
CA PRO A 297 21.16 -4.49 15.18
C PRO A 297 20.53 -5.10 13.92
N LEU A 298 19.92 -4.27 13.09
CA LEU A 298 19.63 -4.60 11.69
C LEU A 298 20.94 -4.62 10.91
N SER A 299 21.00 -5.40 9.82
CA SER A 299 22.19 -5.42 8.97
C SER A 299 22.40 -4.06 8.30
N LYS A 300 23.54 -3.42 8.58
CA LYS A 300 24.03 -2.25 7.82
C LYS A 300 24.48 -2.60 6.39
N LYS A 301 24.47 -3.88 6.02
CA LYS A 301 24.78 -4.39 4.68
C LYS A 301 23.51 -4.91 3.99
N GLY A 302 22.98 -4.11 3.07
CA GLY A 302 21.84 -4.48 2.23
C GLY A 302 20.50 -4.39 2.96
N ALA A 303 19.69 -5.43 2.84
CA ALA A 303 18.38 -5.54 3.49
C ALA A 303 18.41 -6.52 4.66
N TYR A 304 17.39 -6.41 5.51
CA TYR A 304 17.13 -7.31 6.62
C TYR A 304 15.75 -7.96 6.50
N TYR A 305 15.64 -9.23 6.91
CA TYR A 305 14.45 -10.04 6.70
C TYR A 305 14.02 -10.70 8.01
N ILE A 306 12.85 -10.33 8.50
CA ILE A 306 12.22 -10.91 9.68
C ILE A 306 11.08 -11.83 9.22
N ILE A 307 11.15 -13.10 9.60
CA ILE A 307 10.25 -14.16 9.14
C ILE A 307 9.45 -14.70 10.31
N GLY A 308 8.13 -14.54 10.23
CA GLY A 308 7.19 -14.98 11.23
C GLY A 308 6.82 -16.46 11.16
N PRO A 309 6.21 -16.96 12.24
CA PRO A 309 5.77 -18.34 12.38
C PRO A 309 4.64 -18.69 11.40
N ARG A 310 4.51 -19.99 11.11
CA ARG A 310 3.29 -20.51 10.48
C ARG A 310 2.14 -20.50 11.49
N LYS A 311 0.95 -20.05 11.05
CA LYS A 311 -0.34 -20.05 11.78
C LYS A 311 -0.45 -19.18 13.06
N LYS A 312 0.64 -18.70 13.67
CA LYS A 312 0.63 -17.74 14.80
C LYS A 312 0.68 -16.29 14.27
N LYS A 313 0.67 -15.25 15.12
CA LYS A 313 0.93 -13.86 14.68
C LYS A 313 2.41 -13.45 14.86
N LEU A 314 2.82 -12.42 14.12
CA LEU A 314 3.81 -11.45 14.60
C LEU A 314 3.08 -10.16 15.01
N HIS A 315 3.56 -9.50 16.05
CA HIS A 315 3.19 -8.13 16.40
C HIS A 315 4.37 -7.19 16.10
N ILE A 316 4.13 -6.02 15.50
CA ILE A 316 5.17 -5.06 15.11
C ILE A 316 4.81 -3.63 15.53
N LYS A 317 5.82 -2.85 15.94
CA LYS A 317 5.78 -1.38 16.09
C LYS A 317 7.16 -0.72 16.05
N GLY A 318 7.22 0.61 16.11
CA GLY A 318 8.43 1.39 16.37
C GLY A 318 9.03 2.09 15.15
N ILE A 319 10.27 2.54 15.28
CA ILE A 319 10.96 3.38 14.29
C ILE A 319 11.95 2.54 13.50
N VAL A 320 11.73 2.37 12.20
CA VAL A 320 12.63 1.66 11.29
C VAL A 320 13.74 2.57 10.80
N ASN A 321 14.98 2.11 10.96
CA ASN A 321 16.18 2.68 10.36
C ASN A 321 16.87 1.57 9.55
N GLY A 322 16.91 1.70 8.22
CA GLY A 322 17.35 0.70 7.26
C GLY A 322 16.24 0.06 6.42
N LYS A 323 16.60 -0.99 5.67
CA LYS A 323 15.73 -1.66 4.68
C LYS A 323 15.26 -3.00 5.20
N VAL A 324 13.99 -3.12 5.57
CA VAL A 324 13.44 -4.27 6.29
C VAL A 324 12.25 -4.87 5.56
N LEU A 325 12.18 -6.20 5.49
CA LEU A 325 10.97 -6.95 5.17
C LEU A 325 10.53 -7.75 6.41
N VAL A 326 9.33 -7.49 6.91
CA VAL A 326 8.61 -8.37 7.84
C VAL A 326 7.65 -9.24 7.02
N TYR A 327 7.93 -10.54 6.94
CA TYR A 327 7.09 -11.51 6.27
C TYR A 327 6.48 -12.50 7.28
N SER A 328 5.18 -12.79 7.19
CA SER A 328 4.53 -13.86 7.96
C SER A 328 3.68 -14.78 7.07
N PRO A 329 3.85 -16.11 7.15
CA PRO A 329 2.86 -17.08 6.65
C PRO A 329 1.57 -17.09 7.50
N GLY A 330 1.63 -16.55 8.72
CA GLY A 330 0.47 -16.29 9.58
C GLY A 330 -0.03 -14.85 9.44
N LYS A 331 -0.58 -14.31 10.53
CA LYS A 331 -1.04 -12.91 10.61
C LYS A 331 0.13 -11.98 10.98
N ILE A 332 0.06 -10.72 10.56
CA ILE A 332 0.83 -9.63 11.16
C ILE A 332 -0.14 -8.68 11.86
N ILE A 333 0.18 -8.24 13.07
CA ILE A 333 -0.56 -7.25 13.84
C ILE A 333 0.32 -6.01 14.01
N ILE A 334 -0.24 -4.84 13.72
CA ILE A 334 0.40 -3.54 13.97
C ILE A 334 -0.13 -3.08 15.32
N ASP A 335 0.75 -3.06 16.33
CA ASP A 335 0.38 -2.79 17.73
C ASP A 335 0.22 -1.29 18.02
N ASP A 336 0.90 -0.44 17.26
CA ASP A 336 1.19 0.98 17.55
C ASP A 336 1.84 1.60 16.28
N ASP A 337 2.30 2.85 16.33
CA ASP A 337 2.99 3.54 15.23
C ASP A 337 4.16 2.72 14.63
N LEU A 338 4.33 2.85 13.31
CA LEU A 338 5.44 2.31 12.52
C LEU A 338 6.00 3.40 11.61
N THR A 339 7.10 4.03 11.97
CA THR A 339 7.65 5.19 11.24
C THR A 339 9.08 4.93 10.73
N TYR A 340 9.58 5.83 9.87
CA TYR A 340 10.96 5.84 9.39
C TYR A 340 11.78 6.82 10.22
N ALA A 341 13.03 6.48 10.53
CA ALA A 341 13.96 7.37 11.22
C ALA A 341 14.33 8.58 10.34
N SER A 342 14.43 8.38 9.02
CA SER A 342 14.56 9.42 8.02
C SER A 342 13.33 9.43 7.11
N HIS A 343 12.45 10.42 7.27
CA HIS A 343 11.27 10.54 6.41
C HIS A 343 11.64 11.17 5.04
N PRO A 344 11.30 10.55 3.89
CA PRO A 344 11.75 11.00 2.57
C PRO A 344 11.13 12.31 2.07
N GLU A 345 10.09 12.85 2.72
CA GLU A 345 9.63 14.22 2.45
C GLU A 345 10.45 15.29 3.21
N ALA A 346 11.25 14.90 4.21
CA ALA A 346 12.12 15.77 5.00
C ALA A 346 13.62 15.62 4.66
N SER A 347 14.03 14.49 4.06
CA SER A 347 15.43 14.24 3.69
C SER A 347 15.54 13.49 2.36
N ASN A 348 16.36 14.01 1.44
CA ASN A 348 16.71 13.35 0.19
C ASN A 348 17.68 12.17 0.36
N LEU A 349 18.28 12.01 1.56
CA LEU A 349 19.12 10.87 1.93
C LEU A 349 18.34 9.72 2.57
N ALA A 350 17.03 9.87 2.77
CA ALA A 350 16.18 8.84 3.37
C ALA A 350 16.14 7.56 2.51
N ASP A 351 16.81 6.52 2.98
CA ASP A 351 16.88 5.21 2.32
C ASP A 351 16.25 4.06 3.16
N ASP A 352 15.47 4.45 4.18
CA ASP A 352 14.59 3.59 4.97
C ASP A 352 13.46 3.00 4.12
N TYR A 353 13.19 1.71 4.25
CA TYR A 353 12.03 1.05 3.63
C TYR A 353 11.52 -0.06 4.54
N LEU A 354 10.21 -0.09 4.82
CA LEU A 354 9.54 -1.19 5.49
C LEU A 354 8.57 -1.89 4.53
N GLY A 355 8.83 -3.17 4.25
CA GLY A 355 7.85 -4.08 3.65
C GLY A 355 7.17 -4.91 4.72
N ILE A 356 5.83 -4.93 4.73
CA ILE A 356 5.01 -5.79 5.59
C ILE A 356 4.24 -6.74 4.67
N VAL A 357 4.51 -8.05 4.74
CA VAL A 357 3.90 -9.03 3.84
C VAL A 357 3.29 -10.19 4.63
N SER A 358 1.98 -10.35 4.55
CA SER A 358 1.26 -11.50 5.11
C SER A 358 0.67 -12.37 4.01
N ASP A 359 0.88 -13.69 4.13
CA ASP A 359 0.17 -14.70 3.33
C ASP A 359 -1.29 -14.90 3.84
N THR A 360 -1.70 -14.19 4.90
CA THR A 360 -3.08 -14.05 5.40
C THR A 360 -3.48 -12.57 5.61
N ASP A 361 -3.63 -12.11 6.85
CA ASP A 361 -4.06 -10.75 7.19
C ASP A 361 -2.92 -9.87 7.71
N VAL A 362 -3.05 -8.56 7.47
CA VAL A 362 -2.41 -7.52 8.28
C VAL A 362 -3.51 -6.79 9.04
N GLU A 363 -3.39 -6.70 10.36
CA GLU A 363 -4.46 -6.23 11.24
C GLU A 363 -3.97 -5.12 12.18
N ILE A 364 -4.71 -4.02 12.28
CA ILE A 364 -4.48 -2.99 13.28
C ILE A 364 -5.01 -3.48 14.63
N ALA A 365 -4.18 -3.37 15.68
CA ALA A 365 -4.51 -3.88 17.00
C ALA A 365 -5.74 -3.20 17.64
N HIS A 366 -6.19 -3.78 18.75
CA HIS A 366 -7.28 -3.25 19.56
C HIS A 366 -6.96 -1.82 20.06
N PRO A 367 -7.92 -0.90 20.21
CA PRO A 367 -7.67 0.46 20.71
C PRO A 367 -6.95 0.52 22.07
N SER A 368 -7.05 -0.52 22.90
CA SER A 368 -6.30 -0.64 24.16
C SER A 368 -4.82 -1.04 24.00
N VAL A 369 -4.33 -1.14 22.75
CA VAL A 369 -2.93 -1.46 22.42
C VAL A 369 -2.31 -0.30 21.63
N THR A 370 -3.03 0.21 20.62
CA THR A 370 -2.62 1.41 19.87
C THR A 370 -2.78 2.70 20.66
N GLY A 371 -3.63 2.71 21.70
CA GLY A 371 -4.14 3.94 22.30
C GLY A 371 -5.19 4.65 21.41
N PRO A 372 -5.69 5.81 21.88
CA PRO A 372 -6.49 6.75 21.09
C PRO A 372 -5.59 7.69 20.26
N GLY A 373 -6.15 8.33 19.23
CA GLY A 373 -5.39 9.26 18.36
C GLY A 373 -5.02 8.66 17.01
N ASP A 374 -4.41 9.49 16.17
CA ASP A 374 -3.88 9.12 14.85
C ASP A 374 -2.91 7.92 14.91
N LEU A 375 -2.91 7.08 13.88
CA LEU A 375 -1.98 5.95 13.71
C LEU A 375 -1.18 6.11 12.41
N HIS A 376 0.14 6.12 12.52
CA HIS A 376 1.11 6.38 11.44
C HIS A 376 1.82 5.09 11.03
N ILE A 377 1.69 4.70 9.76
CA ILE A 377 2.31 3.47 9.21
C ILE A 377 3.07 3.82 7.93
N TYR A 378 4.39 3.95 8.03
CA TYR A 378 5.29 4.24 6.92
C TYR A 378 5.82 2.90 6.39
N ALA A 379 5.09 2.31 5.44
CA ALA A 379 5.37 0.97 4.92
C ALA A 379 4.71 0.71 3.55
N SER A 380 5.25 -0.25 2.81
CA SER A 380 4.44 -1.02 1.86
C SER A 380 3.83 -2.22 2.55
N ILE A 381 2.50 -2.30 2.54
CA ILE A 381 1.71 -3.38 3.15
C ILE A 381 1.16 -4.28 2.04
N TYR A 382 1.35 -5.59 2.17
CA TYR A 382 0.68 -6.62 1.36
C TYR A 382 -0.03 -7.62 2.28
N ALA A 383 -1.36 -7.62 2.27
CA ALA A 383 -2.20 -8.52 3.04
C ALA A 383 -2.98 -9.45 2.11
N LYS A 384 -2.45 -10.64 1.81
CA LYS A 384 -2.96 -11.54 0.76
C LYS A 384 -4.46 -11.87 0.90
N ARG A 385 -4.97 -11.92 2.14
CA ARG A 385 -6.38 -12.15 2.45
C ARG A 385 -7.10 -10.85 2.81
N ARG A 386 -6.82 -10.23 3.97
CA ARG A 386 -7.44 -8.94 4.35
C ARG A 386 -6.49 -7.99 5.06
N PHE A 387 -6.57 -6.69 4.72
CA PHE A 387 -6.21 -5.64 5.66
C PHE A 387 -7.41 -5.37 6.58
N VAL A 388 -7.18 -5.26 7.89
CA VAL A 388 -8.27 -5.23 8.89
C VAL A 388 -8.00 -4.18 9.96
N VAL A 389 -8.92 -3.23 10.13
CA VAL A 389 -9.12 -2.50 11.38
C VAL A 389 -10.24 -3.19 12.14
N ARG A 390 -10.00 -3.55 13.40
CA ARG A 390 -11.05 -4.08 14.30
C ARG A 390 -11.49 -3.01 15.30
N HIS A 391 -12.66 -3.25 15.89
CA HIS A 391 -13.25 -2.44 16.95
C HIS A 391 -13.38 -0.98 16.52
N LEU A 392 -14.22 -0.76 15.50
CA LEU A 392 -14.47 0.53 14.82
C LEU A 392 -15.12 1.61 15.72
N LYS A 393 -15.10 1.45 17.05
CA LYS A 393 -15.53 2.48 17.99
C LYS A 393 -14.38 3.48 18.17
N GLY A 394 -14.54 4.67 17.61
CA GLY A 394 -13.76 5.86 17.92
C GLY A 394 -14.67 7.07 18.09
N ARG A 395 -14.09 8.26 18.14
CA ARG A 395 -14.83 9.54 18.17
C ARG A 395 -15.14 10.07 16.76
N GLY A 396 -14.48 9.55 15.72
CA GLY A 396 -14.68 9.92 14.31
C GLY A 396 -13.71 10.98 13.77
N ASP A 397 -12.71 11.36 14.56
CA ASP A 397 -11.73 12.42 14.33
C ASP A 397 -10.27 11.92 14.20
N ASP A 398 -9.95 10.73 14.71
CA ASP A 398 -8.64 10.08 14.54
C ASP A 398 -8.37 9.67 13.06
N THR A 399 -7.10 9.72 12.63
CA THR A 399 -6.63 9.42 11.27
C THR A 399 -5.80 8.13 11.20
N LEU A 400 -6.04 7.28 10.20
CA LEU A 400 -5.10 6.21 9.82
C LEU A 400 -4.25 6.68 8.65
N LEU A 401 -3.01 7.12 8.92
CA LEU A 401 -2.07 7.57 7.89
C LEU A 401 -1.14 6.44 7.45
N ILE A 402 -1.29 6.00 6.20
CA ILE A 402 -0.35 5.07 5.55
C ILE A 402 0.53 5.87 4.59
N TYR A 403 1.84 5.96 4.88
CA TYR A 403 2.83 6.49 3.95
C TYR A 403 3.53 5.33 3.21
N GLY A 404 3.33 5.23 1.90
CA GLY A 404 3.81 4.10 1.11
C GLY A 404 2.72 3.50 0.22
N SER A 405 2.23 2.31 0.58
CA SER A 405 1.28 1.56 -0.28
C SER A 405 0.50 0.50 0.50
N LEU A 406 -0.80 0.36 0.24
CA LEU A 406 -1.64 -0.72 0.80
C LEU A 406 -2.19 -1.65 -0.29
N SER A 407 -1.64 -2.85 -0.40
CA SER A 407 -2.16 -3.93 -1.24
C SER A 407 -2.87 -5.00 -0.42
N ALA A 408 -4.11 -5.37 -0.76
CA ALA A 408 -4.84 -6.39 -0.04
C ALA A 408 -5.72 -7.30 -0.93
N GLY A 409 -6.01 -8.51 -0.44
CA GLY A 409 -7.05 -9.36 -1.02
C GLY A 409 -8.46 -8.78 -0.82
N SER A 410 -8.69 -8.14 0.32
CA SER A 410 -9.87 -7.32 0.64
C SER A 410 -9.55 -6.40 1.83
N ILE A 411 -10.43 -5.46 2.16
CA ILE A 411 -10.24 -4.51 3.28
C ILE A 411 -11.46 -4.53 4.21
N SER A 412 -11.31 -4.18 5.49
CA SER A 412 -12.45 -3.78 6.33
C SER A 412 -12.74 -2.28 6.16
N ALA A 413 -13.85 -1.81 6.74
CA ALA A 413 -13.99 -0.41 7.07
C ALA A 413 -12.94 0.00 8.13
N THR A 414 -12.70 1.30 8.22
CA THR A 414 -11.76 1.98 9.12
C THR A 414 -12.53 2.93 10.04
N GLU A 415 -13.48 3.67 9.47
CA GLU A 415 -14.46 4.51 10.15
C GLU A 415 -15.44 3.71 11.04
N PRO A 416 -16.03 4.31 12.09
CA PRO A 416 -15.70 5.63 12.66
C PRO A 416 -14.55 5.59 13.68
N ARG A 417 -13.66 4.59 13.61
CA ARG A 417 -12.40 4.62 14.39
C ARG A 417 -11.34 5.48 13.71
N TYR A 418 -11.18 5.38 12.39
CA TYR A 418 -10.22 6.17 11.63
C TYR A 418 -10.79 6.64 10.30
N GLY A 419 -10.58 7.90 9.93
CA GLY A 419 -10.60 8.32 8.53
C GLY A 419 -9.28 7.90 7.85
N THR A 420 -9.31 7.29 6.66
CA THR A 420 -8.10 6.74 6.04
C THR A 420 -7.39 7.78 5.17
N ARG A 421 -6.09 8.00 5.42
CA ARG A 421 -5.24 8.79 4.53
C ARG A 421 -4.11 7.93 4.01
N ILE A 422 -4.01 7.80 2.68
CA ILE A 422 -2.93 7.05 2.03
C ILE A 422 -2.11 8.01 1.19
N ARG A 423 -0.85 8.21 1.59
CA ARG A 423 0.11 9.09 0.92
C ARG A 423 1.21 8.26 0.27
N PHE A 424 1.27 8.27 -1.06
CA PHE A 424 2.18 7.39 -1.79
C PHE A 424 3.64 7.84 -1.71
N ASP A 425 4.51 6.95 -1.27
CA ASP A 425 5.96 7.14 -1.29
C ASP A 425 6.46 7.11 -2.74
N LYS A 426 6.83 8.28 -3.26
CA LYS A 426 7.26 8.47 -4.65
C LYS A 426 8.47 7.62 -5.04
N ARG A 427 9.27 7.14 -4.08
CA ARG A 427 10.39 6.22 -4.34
C ARG A 427 9.90 4.87 -4.91
N LEU A 428 8.66 4.47 -4.61
CA LEU A 428 8.03 3.21 -5.03
C LEU A 428 7.59 3.15 -6.52
N GLU A 429 7.80 4.24 -7.26
CA GLU A 429 7.73 4.23 -8.73
C GLU A 429 8.97 3.58 -9.37
N MET A 430 10.14 3.68 -8.72
CA MET A 430 11.43 3.24 -9.28
C MET A 430 12.08 2.11 -8.48
N SER A 431 11.65 1.93 -7.23
CA SER A 431 12.09 0.88 -6.31
C SER A 431 10.89 0.17 -5.67
N ARG A 432 11.16 -0.80 -4.81
CA ARG A 432 10.22 -1.46 -3.90
C ARG A 432 10.94 -1.81 -2.60
N PRO A 433 10.25 -2.07 -1.47
CA PRO A 433 10.92 -2.62 -0.30
C PRO A 433 11.49 -4.01 -0.57
N PRO A 434 12.47 -4.47 0.23
CA PRO A 434 13.22 -5.70 -0.04
C PRO A 434 12.30 -6.91 -0.25
N GLY A 435 12.40 -7.55 -1.41
CA GLY A 435 11.62 -8.76 -1.71
C GLY A 435 10.10 -8.56 -1.86
N PHE A 436 9.59 -7.31 -1.87
CA PHE A 436 8.15 -7.04 -1.90
C PHE A 436 7.47 -7.60 -3.18
N PRO A 437 6.19 -8.06 -3.12
CA PRO A 437 5.50 -8.70 -4.25
C PRO A 437 5.43 -7.88 -5.55
N MET A 438 5.63 -8.57 -6.68
CA MET A 438 5.49 -8.04 -8.04
C MET A 438 4.16 -8.44 -8.67
N THR A 439 3.56 -7.54 -9.48
CA THR A 439 2.31 -7.81 -10.22
C THR A 439 2.53 -8.61 -11.50
N ASP A 440 1.46 -8.88 -12.26
CA ASP A 440 1.52 -9.34 -13.66
C ASP A 440 1.53 -8.18 -14.69
N ARG A 441 1.89 -6.95 -14.27
CA ARG A 441 1.84 -5.75 -15.11
C ARG A 441 3.19 -5.14 -15.46
N TYR A 442 3.22 -4.57 -16.65
CA TYR A 442 4.31 -3.77 -17.19
C TYR A 442 3.72 -2.49 -17.77
N GLU A 443 4.41 -1.38 -17.56
CA GLU A 443 4.12 -0.10 -18.23
C GLU A 443 5.35 0.44 -18.92
N VAL A 444 5.15 1.31 -19.92
CA VAL A 444 6.24 1.98 -20.62
C VAL A 444 6.79 3.07 -19.71
N SER A 445 8.05 2.94 -19.28
CA SER A 445 8.76 3.98 -18.54
C SER A 445 9.34 5.04 -19.48
N GLU A 446 9.94 4.60 -20.59
CA GLU A 446 10.64 5.49 -21.53
C GLU A 446 10.36 5.12 -22.99
N TRP A 447 10.11 6.14 -23.82
CA TRP A 447 10.03 6.05 -25.28
C TRP A 447 10.07 7.45 -25.90
N ASP A 448 11.09 7.77 -26.69
CA ASP A 448 11.20 9.08 -27.36
C ASP A 448 10.16 9.28 -28.48
N GLY A 449 9.55 8.20 -28.97
CA GLY A 449 8.57 8.22 -30.05
C GLY A 449 9.19 8.47 -31.43
N LYS A 450 10.47 8.12 -31.63
CA LYS A 450 11.20 8.29 -32.90
C LYS A 450 11.70 6.96 -33.45
N TRP A 451 11.77 6.89 -34.76
CA TRP A 451 12.53 5.91 -35.52
C TRP A 451 13.99 6.37 -35.59
N GLU A 452 14.92 5.50 -35.24
CA GLU A 452 16.33 5.57 -35.58
C GLU A 452 16.55 4.86 -36.92
N VAL A 453 17.15 5.56 -37.88
CA VAL A 453 17.60 4.96 -39.14
C VAL A 453 18.85 4.13 -38.88
N GLN A 454 18.77 2.82 -39.07
CA GLN A 454 19.95 1.96 -39.08
C GLN A 454 20.68 2.14 -40.42
N ARG A 455 22.00 2.22 -40.37
CA ARG A 455 22.85 2.12 -41.57
C ARG A 455 23.22 0.66 -41.76
N ASN A 456 23.06 0.18 -42.99
CA ASN A 456 23.59 -1.12 -43.44
C ASN A 456 25.12 -1.06 -43.56
#